data_AF-A0A6I1ZLW5-F1
#
_entry.id   AF-A0A6I1ZLW5-F1
#
_cell.length_a   1.000
_cell.length_b   1.000
_cell.length_c   1.000
_cell.angle_alpha   90.00
_cell.angle_beta   90.00
_cell.angle_gamma   90.00
#
_symmetry.space_group_name_H-M   'P 1'
#
loop_
_entity.id
_entity.type
_entity.pdbx_description
1 polymer ?
#
loop_
_entity_poly.entity_id
_entity_poly.type
_entity_poly.pdbx_seq_one_letter_code
_entity_poly.pdbx_strand_id
1 'polypeptide(L)'
;PSGLAGGPAGVAVVTAAYNPVDLLVLRGAVQHPFPTHFDLGVTSVRDTIWARSVANQAITRNSTLPVVNVGYSAAGPMTRMLFYEHCAWVMASVVSGGSVEVGASARGTALDYTSPVEPLLASEVAHAVVGMSRREANTVVNALLGKYETQLREPPTGKKYQECCDPVTGKPNREFLELYLEVRREMTEQFGIQFTSASPYL
;
A
#
# COMPACT_ATOMS: atom_id res chain seq x y z
N PRO A 1 -13.63 -9.71 1.29
CA PRO A 1 -13.53 -10.14 -0.12
C PRO A 1 -14.53 -11.25 -0.42
N SER A 2 -15.51 -10.96 -1.26
CA SER A 2 -16.36 -11.99 -1.86
C SER A 2 -16.74 -11.53 -3.26
N GLY A 3 -15.82 -11.75 -4.19
CA GLY A 3 -16.09 -11.75 -5.63
C GLY A 3 -16.21 -13.20 -6.12
N LEU A 4 -15.96 -13.44 -7.41
CA LEU A 4 -16.05 -14.78 -8.02
C LEU A 4 -15.10 -15.80 -7.37
N ALA A 5 -13.97 -15.35 -6.82
CA ALA A 5 -12.99 -16.20 -6.15
C ALA A 5 -13.38 -16.58 -4.71
N GLY A 6 -14.54 -16.12 -4.21
CA GLY A 6 -14.94 -16.31 -2.82
C GLY A 6 -14.05 -15.54 -1.85
N GLY A 7 -13.64 -16.20 -0.77
CA GLY A 7 -12.88 -15.59 0.33
C GLY A 7 -11.40 -15.32 0.04
N PRO A 8 -10.64 -14.82 1.03
CA PRO A 8 -9.25 -14.42 0.88
C PRO A 8 -8.34 -15.52 0.32
N ALA A 9 -8.56 -16.78 0.71
CA ALA A 9 -7.80 -17.93 0.21
C ALA A 9 -8.00 -18.16 -1.29
N GLY A 10 -9.25 -18.06 -1.78
CA GLY A 10 -9.54 -18.20 -3.20
C GLY A 10 -8.98 -17.02 -4.00
N VAL A 11 -9.04 -15.79 -3.46
CA VAL A 11 -8.37 -14.63 -4.07
C VAL A 11 -6.86 -14.83 -4.21
N ALA A 12 -6.20 -15.38 -3.18
CA ALA A 12 -4.78 -15.68 -3.23
C ALA A 12 -4.44 -16.72 -4.32
N VAL A 13 -5.24 -17.79 -4.42
CA VAL A 13 -5.10 -18.81 -5.47
C VAL A 13 -5.26 -18.20 -6.85
N VAL A 14 -6.34 -17.45 -7.09
CA VAL A 14 -6.61 -16.84 -8.41
C VAL A 14 -5.53 -15.83 -8.78
N THR A 15 -5.05 -15.04 -7.82
CA THR A 15 -3.98 -14.06 -8.05
C THR A 15 -2.67 -14.74 -8.44
N ALA A 16 -2.31 -15.85 -7.80
CA ALA A 16 -1.13 -16.64 -8.17
C ALA A 16 -1.31 -17.35 -9.52
N ALA A 17 -2.50 -17.91 -9.76
CA ALA A 17 -2.83 -18.61 -11.00
C ALA A 17 -2.89 -17.69 -12.23
N TYR A 18 -2.99 -16.38 -12.03
CA TYR A 18 -2.92 -15.40 -13.10
C TYR A 18 -1.51 -15.26 -13.69
N ASN A 19 -0.45 -15.58 -12.91
CA ASN A 19 0.93 -15.47 -13.36
C ASN A 19 1.25 -16.23 -14.68
N PRO A 20 0.90 -17.52 -14.84
CA PRO A 20 1.11 -18.20 -16.10
C PRO A 20 0.27 -17.62 -17.25
N VAL A 21 -0.87 -17.00 -16.97
CA VAL A 21 -1.66 -16.29 -18.01
C VAL A 21 -0.91 -15.05 -18.47
N ASP A 22 -0.40 -14.25 -17.54
CA ASP A 22 0.42 -13.06 -17.85
C ASP A 22 1.64 -13.44 -18.68
N LEU A 23 2.32 -14.51 -18.30
CA LEU A 23 3.54 -14.95 -18.97
C LEU A 23 3.28 -15.60 -20.34
N LEU A 24 2.33 -16.55 -20.43
CA LEU A 24 2.17 -17.41 -21.61
C LEU A 24 1.19 -16.84 -22.63
N VAL A 25 0.11 -16.21 -22.15
CA VAL A 25 -0.96 -15.69 -23.02
C VAL A 25 -0.67 -14.24 -23.36
N LEU A 26 -0.46 -13.39 -22.35
CA LEU A 26 -0.25 -11.96 -22.56
C LEU A 26 1.19 -11.60 -22.93
N ARG A 27 2.16 -12.49 -22.65
CA ARG A 27 3.60 -12.24 -22.79
C ARG A 27 4.03 -10.96 -22.07
N GLY A 28 3.45 -10.74 -20.88
CA GLY A 28 3.72 -9.59 -20.05
C GLY A 28 5.17 -9.55 -19.57
N ALA A 29 5.70 -8.34 -19.41
CA ALA A 29 7.00 -8.11 -18.78
C ALA A 29 6.91 -8.04 -17.25
N VAL A 30 5.70 -7.86 -16.72
CA VAL A 30 5.39 -7.74 -15.30
C VAL A 30 3.94 -8.22 -15.08
N GLN A 31 3.71 -8.91 -13.97
CA GLN A 31 2.37 -9.15 -13.45
C GLN A 31 1.97 -7.98 -12.55
N HIS A 32 0.77 -7.43 -12.75
CA HIS A 32 0.26 -6.30 -12.00
C HIS A 32 -1.06 -6.66 -11.28
N PRO A 33 -1.01 -7.42 -10.17
CA PRO A 33 -2.22 -7.89 -9.52
C PRO A 33 -2.85 -6.79 -8.66
N PHE A 34 -4.16 -6.62 -8.84
CA PHE A 34 -4.97 -5.65 -8.10
C PHE A 34 -6.17 -6.32 -7.43
N PRO A 35 -5.94 -7.19 -6.41
CA PRO A 35 -7.04 -7.76 -5.65
C PRO A 35 -7.70 -6.62 -4.87
N THR A 36 -9.01 -6.45 -5.04
CA THR A 36 -9.77 -5.34 -4.44
C THR A 36 -10.89 -5.88 -3.58
N HIS A 37 -11.09 -5.26 -2.42
CA HIS A 37 -12.19 -5.66 -1.53
C HIS A 37 -13.53 -5.29 -2.17
N PHE A 38 -14.36 -6.29 -2.46
CA PHE A 38 -15.61 -6.13 -3.21
C PHE A 38 -16.49 -4.96 -2.72
N ASP A 39 -16.82 -4.92 -1.43
CA ASP A 39 -17.70 -3.86 -0.88
C ASP A 39 -17.02 -2.50 -0.71
N LEU A 40 -15.70 -2.50 -0.51
CA LEU A 40 -14.98 -1.30 -0.07
C LEU A 40 -14.22 -0.64 -1.24
N GLY A 41 -13.99 -1.34 -2.35
CA GLY A 41 -13.27 -0.75 -3.49
C GLY A 41 -11.81 -0.36 -3.19
N VAL A 42 -11.19 -0.95 -2.16
CA VAL A 42 -9.81 -0.64 -1.74
C VAL A 42 -8.99 -1.92 -1.53
N THR A 43 -7.67 -1.77 -1.45
CA THR A 43 -6.74 -2.92 -1.36
C THR A 43 -5.95 -2.99 -0.05
N SER A 44 -6.13 -2.01 0.82
CA SER A 44 -5.53 -1.86 2.16
C SER A 44 -6.27 -2.62 3.27
N VAL A 45 -7.24 -3.47 2.95
CA VAL A 45 -8.00 -4.26 3.94
C VAL A 45 -7.21 -5.50 4.34
N ARG A 46 -7.32 -5.92 5.61
CA ARG A 46 -6.69 -7.13 6.18
C ARG A 46 -6.67 -8.32 5.23
N ASP A 47 -7.84 -8.69 4.74
CA ASP A 47 -8.02 -9.87 3.89
C ASP A 47 -7.31 -9.74 2.53
N THR A 48 -7.30 -8.54 1.96
CA THR A 48 -6.65 -8.24 0.69
C THR A 48 -5.13 -8.19 0.85
N ILE A 49 -4.65 -7.57 1.93
CA ILE A 49 -3.22 -7.56 2.32
C ILE A 49 -2.73 -8.99 2.57
N TRP A 50 -3.52 -9.81 3.25
CA TRP A 50 -3.17 -11.20 3.46
C TRP A 50 -3.11 -11.96 2.13
N ALA A 51 -4.16 -11.87 1.31
CA ALA A 51 -4.25 -12.60 0.04
C ALA A 51 -3.10 -12.24 -0.91
N ARG A 52 -2.79 -10.95 -1.08
CA ARG A 52 -1.67 -10.52 -1.92
C ARG A 52 -0.33 -11.02 -1.39
N SER A 53 -0.13 -11.03 -0.07
CA SER A 53 1.15 -11.45 0.51
C SER A 53 1.43 -12.93 0.27
N VAL A 54 0.40 -13.78 0.35
CA VAL A 54 0.54 -15.21 0.09
C VAL A 54 0.68 -15.47 -1.42
N ALA A 55 -0.07 -14.76 -2.26
CA ALA A 55 0.06 -14.86 -3.71
C ALA A 55 1.46 -14.43 -4.19
N ASN A 56 1.99 -13.31 -3.69
CA ASN A 56 3.35 -12.86 -3.99
C ASN A 56 4.39 -13.94 -3.67
N GLN A 57 4.28 -14.59 -2.50
CA GLN A 57 5.19 -15.67 -2.13
C GLN A 57 5.08 -16.86 -3.08
N ALA A 58 3.86 -17.23 -3.50
CA ALA A 58 3.67 -18.30 -4.47
C ALA A 58 4.27 -17.94 -5.83
N ILE A 59 4.03 -16.72 -6.32
CA ILE A 59 4.52 -16.25 -7.61
C ILE A 59 6.06 -16.18 -7.61
N THR A 60 6.64 -15.44 -6.68
CA THR A 60 8.08 -15.14 -6.64
C THR A 60 8.96 -16.36 -6.38
N ARG A 61 8.39 -17.43 -5.81
CA ARG A 61 9.08 -18.72 -5.63
C ARG A 61 9.05 -19.61 -6.87
N ASN A 62 8.06 -19.43 -7.75
CA ASN A 62 7.76 -20.36 -8.85
C ASN A 62 7.83 -19.72 -10.23
N SER A 63 8.07 -18.41 -10.32
CA SER A 63 8.12 -17.66 -11.57
C SER A 63 9.17 -16.57 -11.50
N THR A 64 9.82 -16.29 -12.62
CA THR A 64 10.76 -15.18 -12.79
C THR A 64 10.08 -13.90 -13.26
N LEU A 65 8.78 -13.94 -13.57
CA LEU A 65 8.02 -12.75 -13.97
C LEU A 65 7.88 -11.83 -12.75
N PRO A 66 8.39 -10.57 -12.80
CA PRO A 66 8.25 -9.64 -11.70
C PRO A 66 6.78 -9.37 -11.37
N VAL A 67 6.48 -9.18 -10.09
CA VAL A 67 5.13 -8.83 -9.61
C VAL A 67 5.15 -7.44 -8.98
N VAL A 68 4.38 -6.51 -9.55
CA VAL A 68 4.23 -5.14 -9.06
C VAL A 68 2.85 -4.98 -8.47
N ASN A 69 2.81 -4.72 -7.16
CA ASN A 69 1.60 -4.66 -6.35
C ASN A 69 1.06 -3.24 -6.30
N VAL A 70 -0.13 -3.02 -6.87
CA VAL A 70 -0.81 -1.72 -6.77
C VAL A 70 -1.68 -1.61 -5.52
N GLY A 71 -1.65 -0.45 -4.86
CA GLY A 71 -2.38 -0.18 -3.63
C GLY A 71 -3.29 1.03 -3.70
N TYR A 72 -4.57 0.90 -3.32
CA TYR A 72 -5.51 2.02 -3.15
C TYR A 72 -5.88 2.13 -1.67
N SER A 73 -5.99 3.36 -1.17
CA SER A 73 -6.45 3.64 0.20
C SER A 73 -7.91 4.07 0.25
N ALA A 74 -8.56 3.79 1.39
CA ALA A 74 -9.90 4.28 1.69
C ALA A 74 -9.85 5.76 2.08
N ALA A 75 -8.90 6.14 2.94
CA ALA A 75 -8.69 7.52 3.33
C ALA A 75 -8.06 8.34 2.21
N GLY A 76 -8.31 9.65 2.25
CA GLY A 76 -7.70 10.62 1.33
C GLY A 76 -6.45 11.29 1.89
N PRO A 77 -5.82 12.17 1.08
CA PRO A 77 -4.58 12.86 1.38
C PRO A 77 -4.58 13.60 2.72
N MET A 78 -3.39 13.80 3.28
CA MET A 78 -3.20 14.53 4.52
C MET A 78 -3.98 13.93 5.72
N THR A 79 -4.06 12.60 5.78
CA THR A 79 -4.67 11.87 6.92
C THR A 79 -3.71 10.82 7.46
N ARG A 80 -3.71 10.60 8.78
CA ARG A 80 -2.95 9.51 9.42
C ARG A 80 -3.38 8.15 8.92
N MET A 81 -4.69 7.95 8.75
CA MET A 81 -5.27 6.70 8.27
C MET A 81 -4.67 6.31 6.92
N LEU A 82 -4.59 7.24 5.98
CA LEU A 82 -4.01 6.95 4.67
C LEU A 82 -2.59 6.44 4.81
N PHE A 83 -1.75 7.11 5.60
CA PHE A 83 -0.36 6.68 5.76
C PHE A 83 -0.27 5.29 6.39
N TYR A 84 -1.10 4.98 7.39
CA TYR A 84 -1.15 3.64 7.97
C TYR A 84 -1.60 2.57 6.97
N GLU A 85 -2.60 2.88 6.13
CA GLU A 85 -3.04 2.00 5.05
C GLU A 85 -1.87 1.70 4.09
N HIS A 86 -1.13 2.72 3.65
CA HIS A 86 0.01 2.56 2.74
C HIS A 86 1.14 1.77 3.38
N CYS A 87 1.57 2.13 4.58
CA CYS A 87 2.59 1.41 5.31
C CYS A 87 2.22 -0.08 5.44
N ALA A 88 0.99 -0.39 5.85
CA ALA A 88 0.55 -1.76 6.09
C ALA A 88 0.64 -2.64 4.82
N TRP A 89 0.06 -2.20 3.70
CA TRP A 89 0.06 -3.02 2.49
C TRP A 89 1.44 -3.07 1.84
N VAL A 90 2.19 -1.96 1.83
CA VAL A 90 3.53 -1.89 1.22
C VAL A 90 4.48 -2.85 1.93
N MET A 91 4.51 -2.81 3.26
CA MET A 91 5.39 -3.71 4.02
C MET A 91 5.07 -5.17 3.73
N ALA A 92 3.78 -5.53 3.75
CA ALA A 92 3.34 -6.89 3.45
C ALA A 92 3.73 -7.31 2.02
N SER A 93 3.63 -6.41 1.03
CA SER A 93 4.00 -6.68 -0.37
C SER A 93 5.51 -6.87 -0.55
N VAL A 94 6.33 -6.00 0.05
CA VAL A 94 7.80 -6.07 -0.12
C VAL A 94 8.39 -7.30 0.54
N VAL A 95 8.04 -7.58 1.81
CA VAL A 95 8.58 -8.75 2.52
C VAL A 95 8.06 -10.08 1.99
N SER A 96 7.01 -10.06 1.16
CA SER A 96 6.51 -11.22 0.42
C SER A 96 7.12 -11.39 -0.97
N GLY A 97 8.06 -10.52 -1.36
CA GLY A 97 8.82 -10.59 -2.61
C GLY A 97 8.25 -9.77 -3.76
N GLY A 98 7.22 -8.95 -3.53
CA GLY A 98 6.62 -8.09 -4.55
C GLY A 98 7.20 -6.68 -4.57
N SER A 99 7.28 -6.09 -5.76
CA SER A 99 7.47 -4.65 -5.96
C SER A 99 6.16 -3.91 -5.70
N VAL A 100 6.19 -2.59 -5.57
CA VAL A 100 5.02 -1.78 -5.21
C VAL A 100 4.76 -0.62 -6.18
N GLU A 101 3.50 -0.34 -6.43
CA GLU A 101 3.01 0.85 -7.12
C GLU A 101 1.93 1.50 -6.25
N VAL A 102 2.12 2.76 -5.87
CA VAL A 102 1.11 3.47 -5.09
C VAL A 102 0.07 4.02 -6.04
N GLY A 103 -1.16 3.53 -5.88
CA GLY A 103 -2.32 3.97 -6.64
C GLY A 103 -3.03 5.15 -5.98
N ALA A 104 -4.33 5.26 -6.26
CA ALA A 104 -5.10 6.41 -5.86
C ALA A 104 -5.48 6.39 -4.37
N SER A 105 -5.57 7.59 -3.80
CA SER A 105 -6.16 7.84 -2.47
C SER A 105 -7.67 8.09 -2.58
N ALA A 106 -8.38 8.12 -1.45
CA ALA A 106 -9.83 8.34 -1.41
C ALA A 106 -10.61 7.41 -2.37
N ARG A 107 -10.24 6.12 -2.39
CA ARG A 107 -10.77 5.07 -3.29
C ARG A 107 -10.57 5.34 -4.79
N GLY A 108 -9.83 6.39 -5.17
CA GLY A 108 -9.69 6.83 -6.55
C GLY A 108 -10.97 7.44 -7.14
N THR A 109 -11.93 7.82 -6.30
CA THR A 109 -13.23 8.34 -6.75
C THR A 109 -13.39 9.85 -6.55
N ALA A 110 -12.48 10.49 -5.82
CA ALA A 110 -12.56 11.91 -5.49
C ALA A 110 -11.55 12.74 -6.31
N LEU A 111 -12.05 13.75 -7.03
CA LEU A 111 -11.25 14.63 -7.89
C LEU A 111 -10.23 15.44 -7.07
N ASP A 112 -8.97 15.42 -7.52
CA ASP A 112 -7.84 16.12 -6.91
C ASP A 112 -7.46 15.65 -5.49
N TYR A 113 -7.95 14.50 -5.04
CA TYR A 113 -7.55 13.90 -3.75
C TYR A 113 -6.36 12.95 -3.94
N THR A 114 -5.28 13.45 -4.54
CA THR A 114 -4.00 12.75 -4.67
C THR A 114 -2.85 13.72 -4.42
N SER A 115 -1.74 13.25 -3.87
CA SER A 115 -0.56 14.07 -3.63
C SER A 115 0.73 13.27 -3.84
N PRO A 116 1.91 13.93 -3.91
CA PRO A 116 3.20 13.26 -4.04
C PRO A 116 3.76 12.73 -2.70
N VAL A 117 3.18 13.10 -1.55
CA VAL A 117 3.75 12.79 -0.22
C VAL A 117 3.49 11.34 0.20
N GLU A 118 2.30 10.82 -0.10
CA GLU A 118 1.91 9.46 0.25
C GLU A 118 2.70 8.40 -0.52
N PRO A 119 2.87 8.53 -1.85
CA PRO A 119 3.77 7.65 -2.61
C PRO A 119 5.21 7.73 -2.15
N LEU A 120 5.67 8.91 -1.71
CA LEU A 120 7.01 9.08 -1.16
C LEU A 120 7.20 8.26 0.12
N LEU A 121 6.32 8.42 1.11
CA LEU A 121 6.42 7.64 2.35
C LEU A 121 6.35 6.13 2.07
N ALA A 122 5.42 5.72 1.21
CA ALA A 122 5.31 4.33 0.80
C ALA A 122 6.61 3.79 0.19
N SER A 123 7.26 4.56 -0.69
CA SER A 123 8.55 4.19 -1.27
C SER A 123 9.66 4.10 -0.20
N GLU A 124 9.71 5.05 0.73
CA GLU A 124 10.65 5.03 1.85
C GLU A 124 10.47 3.80 2.74
N VAL A 125 9.21 3.45 3.06
CA VAL A 125 8.87 2.23 3.80
C VAL A 125 9.25 0.99 3.01
N ALA A 126 8.97 0.96 1.70
CA ALA A 126 9.33 -0.16 0.84
C ALA A 126 10.82 -0.46 0.89
N HIS A 127 11.67 0.57 0.81
CA HIS A 127 13.12 0.43 0.94
C HIS A 127 13.55 0.05 2.35
N ALA A 128 12.95 0.66 3.38
CA ALA A 128 13.31 0.43 4.78
C ALA A 128 13.04 -1.00 5.27
N VAL A 129 12.07 -1.71 4.68
CA VAL A 129 11.73 -3.10 5.07
C VAL A 129 12.40 -4.16 4.20
N VAL A 130 13.28 -3.79 3.26
CA VAL A 130 14.10 -4.76 2.54
C VAL A 130 14.96 -5.53 3.54
N GLY A 131 14.88 -6.86 3.50
CA GLY A 131 15.59 -7.74 4.44
C GLY A 131 14.87 -7.99 5.76
N MET A 132 13.76 -7.29 6.05
CA MET A 132 12.91 -7.58 7.21
C MET A 132 12.25 -8.95 7.07
N SER A 133 12.13 -9.71 8.16
CA SER A 133 11.44 -10.99 8.11
C SER A 133 9.92 -10.79 7.97
N ARG A 134 9.27 -11.73 7.27
CA ARG A 134 7.79 -11.76 7.18
C ARG A 134 7.12 -11.79 8.56
N ARG A 135 7.76 -12.38 9.58
CA ARG A 135 7.22 -12.45 10.95
C ARG A 135 7.21 -11.07 11.60
N GLU A 136 8.33 -10.34 11.55
CA GLU A 136 8.43 -8.98 12.08
C GLU A 136 7.45 -8.05 11.38
N ALA A 137 7.44 -8.07 10.04
CA ALA A 137 6.52 -7.27 9.25
C ALA A 137 5.05 -7.60 9.57
N ASN A 138 4.69 -8.88 9.76
CA ASN A 138 3.33 -9.26 10.15
C ASN A 138 2.91 -8.66 11.50
N THR A 139 3.82 -8.57 12.48
CA THR A 139 3.53 -7.89 13.76
C THR A 139 3.20 -6.42 13.53
N VAL A 140 4.02 -5.71 12.75
CA VAL A 140 3.81 -4.29 12.45
C VAL A 140 2.52 -4.07 11.65
N VAL A 141 2.29 -4.87 10.61
CA VAL A 141 1.09 -4.78 9.76
C VAL A 141 -0.18 -4.98 10.58
N ASN A 142 -0.19 -5.94 11.50
CA ASN A 142 -1.35 -6.14 12.39
C ASN A 142 -1.57 -4.97 13.35
N ALA A 143 -0.50 -4.36 13.87
CA ALA A 143 -0.60 -3.17 14.70
C ALA A 143 -1.17 -1.98 13.91
N LEU A 144 -0.72 -1.76 12.66
CA LEU A 144 -1.25 -0.72 11.79
C LEU A 144 -2.71 -0.97 11.41
N LEU A 145 -3.07 -2.20 11.04
CA LEU A 145 -4.46 -2.58 10.76
C LEU A 145 -5.38 -2.23 11.93
N GLY A 146 -4.95 -2.49 13.16
CA GLY A 146 -5.70 -2.11 14.37
C GLY A 146 -5.95 -0.60 14.52
N LYS A 147 -5.17 0.26 13.86
CA LYS A 147 -5.35 1.72 13.89
C LYS A 147 -6.41 2.23 12.91
N TYR A 148 -6.75 1.48 11.86
CA TYR A 148 -7.63 1.99 10.80
C TYR A 148 -8.76 1.07 10.35
N GLU A 149 -8.71 -0.24 10.61
CA GLU A 149 -9.64 -1.18 9.97
C GLU A 149 -11.12 -0.94 10.34
N THR A 150 -11.37 -0.37 11.52
CA THR A 150 -12.72 0.03 11.97
C THR A 150 -13.28 1.25 11.23
N GLN A 151 -12.44 2.05 10.58
CA GLN A 151 -12.80 3.28 9.89
C GLN A 151 -12.98 3.08 8.37
N LEU A 152 -12.71 1.89 7.84
CA LEU A 152 -12.71 1.64 6.38
C LEU A 152 -14.05 1.89 5.68
N ARG A 153 -15.18 1.84 6.40
CA ARG A 153 -16.50 2.18 5.84
C ARG A 153 -16.73 3.69 5.76
N GLU A 154 -16.22 4.44 6.72
CA GLU A 154 -16.36 5.89 6.83
C GLU A 154 -14.97 6.53 7.04
N PRO A 155 -14.08 6.43 6.04
CA PRO A 155 -12.72 6.93 6.17
C PRO A 155 -12.70 8.46 6.11
N PRO A 156 -11.67 9.12 6.68
CA PRO A 156 -11.51 10.55 6.52
C PRO A 156 -11.21 10.89 5.06
N THR A 157 -11.99 11.81 4.50
CA THR A 157 -11.87 12.26 3.10
C THR A 157 -10.53 12.93 2.81
N GLY A 158 -9.89 13.53 3.82
CA GLY A 158 -8.63 14.23 3.66
C GLY A 158 -8.80 15.59 2.98
N LYS A 159 -7.74 16.06 2.32
CA LYS A 159 -7.72 17.35 1.60
C LYS A 159 -7.40 17.15 0.12
N LYS A 160 -7.84 18.08 -0.72
CA LYS A 160 -7.42 18.14 -2.12
C LYS A 160 -5.97 18.57 -2.23
N TYR A 161 -5.36 18.27 -3.37
CA TYR A 161 -4.02 18.69 -3.72
C TYR A 161 -3.81 20.19 -3.51
N GLN A 162 -4.74 21.05 -3.94
CA GLN A 162 -4.60 22.51 -3.83
C GLN A 162 -4.73 23.02 -2.39
N GLU A 163 -5.22 22.19 -1.47
CA GLU A 163 -5.39 22.51 -0.04
C GLU A 163 -4.19 22.04 0.78
N CYS A 164 -3.46 21.01 0.31
CA CYS A 164 -2.32 20.44 1.01
C CYS A 164 -0.95 20.69 0.33
N CYS A 165 -0.95 21.15 -0.92
CA CYS A 165 0.24 21.46 -1.71
C CYS A 165 0.09 22.81 -2.41
N ASP A 166 1.21 23.48 -2.63
CA ASP A 166 1.30 24.67 -3.50
C ASP A 166 1.19 24.24 -4.97
N PRO A 167 0.13 24.66 -5.71
CA PRO A 167 -0.05 24.26 -7.10
C PRO A 167 1.02 24.76 -8.07
N VAL A 168 1.75 25.83 -7.70
CA VAL A 168 2.80 26.42 -8.54
C VAL A 168 4.12 25.70 -8.33
N THR A 169 4.51 25.44 -7.08
CA THR A 169 5.81 24.83 -6.77
C THR A 169 5.77 23.32 -6.63
N GLY A 170 4.57 22.73 -6.48
CA GLY A 170 4.37 21.30 -6.23
C GLY A 170 4.78 20.85 -4.82
N LYS A 171 5.07 21.79 -3.92
CA LYS A 171 5.57 21.48 -2.58
C LYS A 171 4.41 21.31 -1.60
N PRO A 172 4.46 20.30 -0.71
CA PRO A 172 3.50 20.17 0.38
C PRO A 172 3.59 21.37 1.33
N ASN A 173 2.45 21.75 1.90
CA ASN A 173 2.40 22.80 2.90
C ASN A 173 2.99 22.31 4.25
N ARG A 174 3.16 23.24 5.18
CA ARG A 174 3.79 22.96 6.48
C ARG A 174 3.05 21.89 7.29
N GLU A 175 1.71 21.94 7.35
CA GLU A 175 0.90 20.97 8.10
C GLU A 175 1.07 19.56 7.53
N PHE A 176 1.18 19.43 6.21
CA PHE A 176 1.36 18.13 5.57
C PHE A 176 2.75 17.55 5.87
N LEU A 177 3.78 18.41 5.82
CA LEU A 177 5.14 18.02 6.20
C LEU A 177 5.23 17.62 7.67
N GLU A 178 4.58 18.35 8.57
CA GLU A 178 4.52 18.01 10.00
C GLU A 178 3.88 16.63 10.21
N LEU A 179 2.74 16.36 9.58
CA LEU A 179 2.08 15.06 9.62
C LEU A 179 2.95 13.93 9.07
N TYR A 180 3.60 14.16 7.92
CA TYR A 180 4.52 13.18 7.32
C TYR A 180 5.69 12.86 8.24
N LEU A 181 6.31 13.87 8.85
CA LEU A 181 7.41 13.70 9.80
C LEU A 181 6.95 13.01 11.10
N GLU A 182 5.75 13.30 11.58
CA GLU A 182 5.15 12.61 12.72
C GLU A 182 4.96 11.12 12.46
N VAL A 183 4.38 10.75 11.31
CA VAL A 183 4.20 9.35 10.96
C VAL A 183 5.56 8.66 10.79
N ARG A 184 6.55 9.32 10.19
CA ARG A 184 7.91 8.75 10.11
C ARG A 184 8.52 8.50 11.47
N ARG A 185 8.45 9.47 12.39
CA ARG A 185 8.93 9.28 13.76
C ARG A 185 8.21 8.11 14.44
N GLU A 186 6.89 8.03 14.29
CA GLU A 186 6.09 6.92 14.82
C GLU A 186 6.54 5.56 14.24
N MET A 187 6.78 5.48 12.93
CA MET A 187 7.26 4.28 12.27
C MET A 187 8.65 3.85 12.78
N THR A 188 9.53 4.80 13.05
CA THR A 188 10.86 4.50 13.61
C THR A 188 10.78 4.12 15.09
N GLU A 189 10.08 4.90 15.92
CA GLU A 189 10.07 4.74 17.38
C GLU A 189 9.22 3.56 17.85
N GLN A 190 8.05 3.32 17.23
CA GLN A 190 7.13 2.25 17.67
C GLN A 190 7.38 0.92 16.94
N PHE A 191 7.83 0.99 15.68
CA PHE A 191 7.92 -0.20 14.82
C PHE A 191 9.34 -0.50 14.35
N GLY A 192 10.33 0.30 14.75
CA GLY A 192 11.74 0.06 14.44
C GLY A 192 12.12 0.27 12.98
N ILE A 193 11.27 0.93 12.18
CA ILE A 193 11.51 1.14 10.74
C ILE A 193 12.64 2.15 10.55
N GLN A 194 13.73 1.69 9.94
CA GLN A 194 14.92 2.49 9.67
C GLN A 194 14.86 3.04 8.25
N PHE A 195 14.49 4.32 8.12
CA PHE A 195 14.47 4.98 6.82
C PHE A 195 15.89 5.22 6.30
N THR A 196 16.23 4.60 5.18
CA THR A 196 17.58 4.67 4.57
C THR A 196 17.74 5.82 3.59
N SER A 197 16.63 6.30 3.02
CA SER A 197 16.62 7.41 2.06
C SER A 197 16.40 8.74 2.78
N ALA A 198 17.20 9.74 2.44
CA ALA A 198 16.89 11.12 2.82
C ALA A 198 15.63 11.56 2.05
N SER A 199 14.60 11.96 2.79
CA SER A 199 13.39 12.53 2.19
C SER A 199 13.76 13.81 1.45
N PRO A 200 13.22 14.08 0.25
CA PRO A 200 13.37 15.37 -0.42
C PRO A 200 12.76 16.54 0.37
N TYR A 201 12.01 16.23 1.43
CA TYR A 201 11.39 17.22 2.32
C TYR A 201 12.08 17.36 3.68
N LEU A 202 13.21 16.66 3.90
CA LEU A 202 14.09 16.81 5.06
C LEU A 202 15.23 17.80 4.78
#